data_AF-A0A1F2JL90-F1
#
_entry.id   AF-A0A1F2JL90-F1
#
_cell.length_a   1.000
_cell.length_b   1.000
_cell.length_c   1.000
_cell.angle_alpha   90.00
_cell.angle_beta   90.00
_cell.angle_gamma   90.00
#
_symmetry.space_group_name_H-M   'P 1'
#
loop_
_entity.id
_entity.type
_entity.pdbx_description
1 polymer ?
#
loop_
_entity_poly.entity_id
_entity_poly.type
_entity_poly.pdbx_seq_one_letter_code
_entity_poly.pdbx_strand_id
1 'polypeptide(L)'
;MLMVLLVLGDTVYAQRPVNEIETTKHLADTSRQRDLIDIGKEILNIKPPQTVDSTGKKIYFSFLPFSTNVPGGGHALITSTTAGFYLGDRSDTYMSKMTFTPYTNFGKRFGLPIRSYIWLKENTWVIDGDIRLLKYPHETWGIGKEHYGDQQINLDYTYFRLYQHALKRIHGGLFMGIGYDLDYRMNIKSTSNTKLEDYTSYPYGTDLKDNTMSSGVSFNLIYDTRANSINTWSGNYANLQFRINPTFLGSDQNWKSLFLEVRRYHRLTQDRNRQNMIAIRSFFWTVFNSKAPYLDLPNLGWDPYNSSGRGFPVSRFRGKSLYYLETEYRRDITQNGLFGFVAFMNFTTLNGPKNSMFEDWNVGTGAGARIKFNKNSGTNIGIDYGISKNHRGVRLTLGEVF
;
A
#
# COMPACT_ATOMS: atom_id res chain seq x y z
N MET A 1 -4.73 -1.60 -31.71
CA MET A 1 -3.30 -1.29 -31.68
C MET A 1 -3.14 0.21 -31.80
N LEU A 2 -3.14 0.93 -30.68
CA LEU A 2 -2.97 2.38 -30.66
C LEU A 2 -1.81 2.70 -29.70
N MET A 3 -0.66 2.96 -30.30
CA MET A 3 0.57 3.32 -29.61
C MET A 3 0.50 4.83 -29.38
N VAL A 4 0.18 5.26 -28.16
CA VAL A 4 0.26 6.68 -27.79
C VAL A 4 1.72 6.97 -27.43
N LEU A 5 2.47 7.46 -28.42
CA LEU A 5 3.74 8.15 -28.20
C LEU A 5 3.43 9.54 -27.63
N LEU A 6 3.69 9.73 -26.33
CA LEU A 6 3.85 11.05 -25.74
C LEU A 6 5.28 11.52 -26.00
N VAL A 7 5.45 12.34 -27.05
CA VAL A 7 6.67 13.12 -27.27
C VAL A 7 6.62 14.31 -26.31
N LEU A 8 7.33 14.22 -25.19
CA LEU A 8 7.63 15.37 -24.34
C LEU A 8 8.90 16.05 -24.89
N GLY A 9 8.75 17.30 -25.30
CA GLY A 9 9.79 18.10 -25.95
C GLY A 9 11.05 18.36 -25.11
N ASP A 10 12.12 18.68 -25.84
CA ASP A 10 13.54 18.72 -25.51
C ASP A 10 14.01 19.75 -24.46
N THR A 11 13.27 19.98 -23.38
CA THR A 11 13.75 20.79 -22.25
C THR A 11 13.55 20.13 -20.89
N VAL A 12 13.61 18.79 -20.84
CA VAL A 12 13.74 18.07 -19.56
C VAL A 12 15.24 18.00 -19.22
N TYR A 13 15.65 18.80 -18.24
CA TYR A 13 17.01 18.80 -17.69
C TYR A 13 17.49 17.37 -17.38
N ALA A 14 18.41 16.88 -18.21
CA ALA A 14 19.23 15.68 -18.05
C ALA A 14 18.49 14.42 -17.58
N GLN A 15 17.90 13.67 -18.52
CA GLN A 15 17.61 12.27 -18.28
C GLN A 15 18.94 11.53 -18.08
N ARG A 16 19.21 11.11 -16.84
CA ARG A 16 20.27 10.12 -16.58
C ARG A 16 19.96 8.83 -17.33
N PRO A 17 20.96 8.09 -17.84
CA PRO A 17 20.74 6.87 -18.60
C PRO A 17 19.82 5.91 -17.84
N VAL A 18 18.87 5.28 -18.56
CA VAL A 18 17.95 4.28 -18.00
C VAL A 18 18.68 3.11 -17.31
N ASN A 19 19.97 2.91 -17.66
CA ASN A 19 20.84 1.85 -17.14
C ASN A 19 21.67 2.26 -15.92
N GLU A 20 21.59 3.50 -15.42
CA GLU A 20 22.20 3.83 -14.13
C GLU A 20 21.42 3.11 -13.02
N ILE A 21 22.07 2.10 -12.42
CA ILE A 21 21.63 1.46 -11.18
C ILE A 21 21.73 2.52 -10.07
N GLU A 22 20.71 3.36 -9.93
CA GLU A 22 20.63 4.34 -8.84
C GLU A 22 20.47 3.59 -7.51
N THR A 23 21.61 3.25 -6.89
CA THR A 23 21.66 3.05 -5.45
C THR A 23 21.52 4.43 -4.82
N THR A 24 20.32 4.74 -4.32
CA THR A 24 20.10 5.98 -3.58
C THR A 24 20.95 5.93 -2.31
N LYS A 25 22.15 6.52 -2.31
CA LYS A 25 22.89 6.78 -1.06
C LYS A 25 22.03 7.74 -0.24
N HIS A 26 21.44 7.27 0.84
CA HIS A 26 20.63 8.10 1.73
C HIS A 26 21.53 9.03 2.57
N LEU A 27 21.97 10.11 1.93
CA LEU A 27 22.58 11.27 2.57
C LEU A 27 21.52 12.37 2.71
N ALA A 28 20.37 12.06 3.31
CA ALA A 28 19.39 13.09 3.63
C ALA A 28 19.94 13.92 4.80
N ASP A 29 20.56 15.04 4.49
CA ASP A 29 20.88 16.06 5.48
C ASP A 29 19.55 16.73 5.91
N THR A 30 19.01 16.28 7.04
CA THR A 30 17.74 16.79 7.56
C THR A 30 17.90 18.10 8.35
N SER A 31 19.12 18.66 8.44
CA SER A 31 19.40 19.88 9.22
C SER A 31 18.61 21.10 8.76
N ARG A 32 18.32 21.19 7.46
CA ARG A 32 17.54 22.28 6.85
C ARG A 32 16.03 22.04 6.86
N GLN A 33 15.59 20.88 7.35
CA GLN A 33 14.17 20.50 7.38
C GLN A 33 13.54 20.81 8.73
N ARG A 34 12.25 21.17 8.70
CA ARG A 34 11.40 21.36 9.88
C ARG A 34 10.25 20.37 9.87
N ASP A 35 9.93 19.80 11.02
CA ASP A 35 8.80 18.87 11.19
C ASP A 35 7.91 19.25 12.39
N LEU A 36 6.81 18.51 12.58
CA LEU A 36 5.90 18.72 13.72
C LEU A 36 6.54 18.41 15.07
N ILE A 37 7.56 17.55 15.12
CA ILE A 37 8.29 17.25 16.36
C ILE A 37 9.13 18.47 16.79
N ASP A 38 9.77 19.16 15.84
CA ASP A 38 10.49 20.40 16.11
C ASP A 38 9.55 21.49 16.66
N ILE A 39 8.38 21.65 16.02
CA ILE A 39 7.35 22.62 16.47
C ILE A 39 6.84 22.27 17.87
N GLY A 40 6.57 20.99 18.15
CA GLY A 40 6.14 20.54 19.48
C GLY A 40 7.20 20.80 20.56
N LYS A 41 8.48 20.57 20.25
CA LYS A 41 9.58 20.87 21.18
C LYS A 41 9.71 22.36 21.47
N GLU A 42 9.53 23.20 20.45
CA GLU A 42 9.55 24.67 20.60
C GLU A 42 8.41 25.14 21.51
N ILE A 43 7.18 24.67 21.28
CA ILE A 43 6.01 25.00 22.10
C ILE A 43 6.20 24.54 23.56
N LEU A 44 6.82 23.37 23.76
CA LEU A 44 7.07 22.80 25.09
C LEU A 44 8.41 23.23 25.72
N ASN A 45 9.16 24.15 25.08
CA ASN A 45 10.49 24.59 25.52
C ASN A 45 11.51 23.45 25.78
N ILE A 46 11.39 22.33 25.04
CA ILE A 46 12.30 21.18 25.15
C ILE A 46 13.55 21.45 24.29
N LYS A 47 14.71 21.62 24.92
CA LYS A 47 15.97 21.79 24.20
C LYS A 47 16.35 20.49 23.48
N PRO A 48 16.52 20.49 22.15
CA PRO A 48 16.99 19.30 21.45
C PRO A 48 18.42 18.96 21.91
N PRO A 49 18.76 17.67 22.05
CA PRO A 49 20.13 17.28 22.35
C PRO A 49 21.08 17.82 21.26
N GLN A 50 22.22 18.37 21.68
CA GLN A 50 23.19 19.00 20.79
C GLN A 50 23.96 18.01 19.91
N THR A 51 23.92 16.72 20.24
CA THR A 51 24.62 15.68 19.51
C THR A 51 23.70 14.98 18.52
N VAL A 52 24.17 14.86 17.27
CA VAL A 52 23.55 13.98 16.28
C VAL A 52 23.86 12.55 16.69
N ASP A 53 22.83 11.78 17.01
CA ASP A 53 22.99 10.35 17.32
C ASP A 53 23.47 9.61 16.07
N SER A 54 24.78 9.37 16.04
CA SER A 54 25.54 8.67 15.00
C SER A 54 25.50 7.16 15.17
N THR A 55 24.98 6.65 16.29
CA THR A 55 25.02 5.21 16.61
C THR A 55 24.10 4.36 15.74
N GLY A 56 23.19 4.99 14.97
CA GLY A 56 22.23 4.29 14.13
C GLY A 56 21.05 3.65 14.88
N LYS A 57 21.11 3.52 16.22
CA LYS A 57 20.18 2.74 17.05
C LYS A 57 18.85 3.42 17.39
N LYS A 58 18.64 4.65 16.92
CA LYS A 58 17.43 5.42 17.21
C LYS A 58 16.21 4.87 16.47
N ILE A 59 15.09 4.77 17.18
CA ILE A 59 13.77 4.50 16.59
C ILE A 59 13.05 5.83 16.38
N TYR A 60 12.51 6.01 15.17
CA TYR A 60 11.76 7.20 14.76
C TYR A 60 10.28 6.89 14.75
N PHE A 61 9.57 7.40 15.74
CA PHE A 61 8.12 7.21 15.83
C PHE A 61 7.36 8.32 15.14
N SER A 62 6.19 7.96 14.63
CA SER A 62 5.16 8.89 14.15
C SER A 62 3.79 8.36 14.55
N PHE A 63 2.86 9.25 14.87
CA PHE A 63 1.53 8.89 15.36
C PHE A 63 0.45 9.82 14.78
N LEU A 64 -0.67 9.25 14.34
CA LEU A 64 -1.82 10.00 13.82
C LEU A 64 -3.13 9.34 14.27
N PRO A 65 -3.87 9.92 15.22
CA PRO A 65 -5.24 9.51 15.54
C PRO A 65 -6.22 10.25 14.63
N PHE A 66 -7.22 9.55 14.11
CA PHE A 66 -8.31 10.15 13.35
C PHE A 66 -9.59 9.31 13.42
N SER A 67 -10.72 9.95 13.17
CA SER A 67 -12.02 9.29 13.04
C SER A 67 -12.48 9.33 11.59
N THR A 68 -13.06 8.23 11.11
CA THR A 68 -13.63 8.15 9.76
C THR A 68 -14.91 7.33 9.77
N ASN A 69 -15.75 7.55 8.75
CA ASN A 69 -16.89 6.70 8.50
C ASN A 69 -16.42 5.29 8.11
N VAL A 70 -17.15 4.27 8.56
CA VAL A 70 -16.90 2.87 8.18
C VAL A 70 -18.00 2.36 7.24
N PRO A 71 -17.69 1.36 6.38
CA PRO A 71 -18.68 0.68 5.55
C PRO A 71 -19.90 0.21 6.35
N GLY A 72 -21.08 0.32 5.75
CA GLY A 72 -22.34 0.01 6.43
C GLY A 72 -22.74 0.95 7.58
N GLY A 73 -22.09 2.12 7.71
CA GLY A 73 -22.49 3.19 8.63
C GLY A 73 -21.76 3.20 9.99
N GLY A 74 -21.73 4.39 10.60
CA GLY A 74 -21.06 4.68 11.87
C GLY A 74 -19.63 5.21 11.70
N HIS A 75 -18.98 5.50 12.84
CA HIS A 75 -17.60 5.99 12.90
C HIS A 75 -16.67 4.96 13.55
N ALA A 76 -15.41 4.93 13.13
CA ALA A 76 -14.35 4.24 13.84
C ALA A 76 -13.22 5.20 14.17
N LEU A 77 -12.69 5.06 15.40
CA LEU A 77 -11.42 5.64 15.76
C LEU A 77 -10.31 4.77 15.18
N ILE A 78 -9.44 5.40 14.39
CA ILE A 78 -8.24 4.80 13.82
C ILE A 78 -7.05 5.50 14.44
N THR A 79 -6.04 4.73 14.86
CA THR A 79 -4.73 5.29 15.15
C THR A 79 -3.72 4.67 14.21
N SER A 80 -2.76 5.47 13.74
CA SER A 80 -1.66 4.97 12.92
C SER A 80 -0.35 5.32 13.60
N THR A 81 0.45 4.31 13.85
CA THR A 81 1.81 4.45 14.37
C THR A 81 2.78 3.90 13.35
N THR A 82 3.82 4.66 13.01
CA THR A 82 4.92 4.18 12.18
C THR A 82 6.23 4.33 12.92
N ALA A 83 7.02 3.26 12.96
CA ALA A 83 8.37 3.23 13.49
C ALA A 83 9.35 3.00 12.33
N GLY A 84 10.29 3.93 12.14
CA GLY A 84 11.45 3.77 11.27
C GLY A 84 12.71 3.50 12.09
N PHE A 85 13.53 2.53 11.71
CA PHE A 85 14.75 2.18 12.43
C PHE A 85 15.78 1.47 11.53
N TYR A 86 17.01 1.34 12.01
CA TYR A 86 18.08 0.61 11.31
C TYR A 86 18.54 -0.57 12.17
N LEU A 87 18.81 -1.72 11.55
CA LEU A 87 19.40 -2.90 12.21
C LEU A 87 20.92 -3.03 11.97
N GLY A 88 21.49 -2.12 11.18
CA GLY A 88 22.91 -1.99 10.85
C GLY A 88 23.31 -0.53 10.64
N ASP A 89 24.49 -0.29 10.07
CA ASP A 89 24.97 1.06 9.82
C ASP A 89 24.20 1.76 8.70
N ARG A 90 23.89 3.05 8.89
CA ARG A 90 23.08 3.82 7.93
C ARG A 90 23.76 3.99 6.56
N SER A 91 25.07 3.79 6.49
CA SER A 91 25.85 3.90 5.26
C SER A 91 25.56 2.78 4.26
N ASP A 92 25.17 1.60 4.74
CA ASP A 92 25.01 0.39 3.91
C ASP A 92 23.69 -0.36 4.15
N THR A 93 22.94 -0.01 5.20
CA THR A 93 21.70 -0.67 5.61
C THR A 93 20.53 0.29 5.41
N TYR A 94 19.48 -0.19 4.73
CA TYR A 94 18.27 0.59 4.46
C TYR A 94 17.40 0.71 5.71
N MET A 95 16.54 1.74 5.72
CA MET A 95 15.65 1.97 6.84
C MET A 95 14.54 0.91 6.87
N SER A 96 14.48 0.17 7.97
CA SER A 96 13.35 -0.71 8.29
C SER A 96 12.15 0.11 8.71
N LYS A 97 10.95 -0.40 8.39
CA LYS A 97 9.69 0.22 8.85
C LYS A 97 8.76 -0.81 9.46
N MET A 98 8.04 -0.38 10.48
CA MET A 98 6.92 -1.10 11.07
C MET A 98 5.75 -0.15 11.26
N THR A 99 4.56 -0.56 10.83
CA THR A 99 3.34 0.23 10.94
C THR A 99 2.29 -0.58 11.71
N PHE A 100 1.68 0.05 12.71
CA PHE A 100 0.54 -0.49 13.44
C PHE A 100 -0.62 0.48 13.29
N THR A 101 -1.73 0.02 12.69
CA THR A 101 -2.88 0.89 12.39
C THR A 101 -4.17 0.35 12.98
N PRO A 102 -4.30 0.24 14.31
CA PRO A 102 -5.50 -0.32 14.91
C PRO A 102 -6.70 0.59 14.68
N TYR A 103 -7.88 -0.04 14.59
CA TYR A 103 -9.14 0.67 14.60
C TYR A 103 -10.15 0.01 15.53
N THR A 104 -11.08 0.80 16.04
CA THR A 104 -12.21 0.32 16.84
C THR A 104 -13.39 1.27 16.73
N ASN A 105 -14.60 0.74 16.83
CA ASN A 105 -15.79 1.56 17.08
C ASN A 105 -16.24 1.51 18.55
N PHE A 106 -15.38 1.00 19.44
CA PHE A 106 -15.67 0.73 20.86
C PHE A 106 -16.84 -0.24 21.11
N GLY A 107 -17.27 -0.96 20.07
CA GLY A 107 -18.25 -2.04 20.15
C GLY A 107 -17.66 -3.35 19.66
N LYS A 108 -18.37 -4.02 18.74
CA LYS A 108 -17.95 -5.32 18.20
C LYS A 108 -16.99 -5.23 17.01
N ARG A 109 -16.73 -4.03 16.46
CA ARG A 109 -15.84 -3.85 15.29
C ARG A 109 -14.48 -3.36 15.73
N PHE A 110 -13.44 -4.09 15.34
CA PHE A 110 -12.06 -3.75 15.65
C PHE A 110 -11.12 -4.27 14.57
N GLY A 111 -9.90 -3.77 14.55
CA GLY A 111 -8.83 -4.34 13.74
C GLY A 111 -7.47 -4.01 14.29
N LEU A 112 -6.55 -4.96 14.14
CA LEU A 112 -5.18 -4.89 14.64
C LEU A 112 -4.20 -5.25 13.51
N PRO A 113 -4.05 -4.40 12.47
CA PRO A 113 -3.08 -4.63 11.40
C PRO A 113 -1.69 -4.17 11.81
N ILE A 114 -0.72 -5.07 11.70
CA ILE A 114 0.71 -4.83 11.87
C ILE A 114 1.40 -5.19 10.54
N ARG A 115 2.15 -4.25 9.99
CA ARG A 115 2.97 -4.46 8.80
C ARG A 115 4.41 -4.13 9.10
N SER A 116 5.33 -4.91 8.55
CA SER A 116 6.76 -4.75 8.76
C SER A 116 7.53 -4.97 7.47
N TYR A 117 8.49 -4.11 7.19
CA TYR A 117 9.45 -4.28 6.10
C TYR A 117 10.84 -4.05 6.68
N ILE A 118 11.50 -5.15 7.03
CA ILE A 118 12.67 -5.16 7.91
C ILE A 118 13.91 -5.53 7.10
N TRP A 119 14.88 -4.61 7.06
CA TRP A 119 16.18 -4.81 6.44
C TRP A 119 17.18 -5.29 7.50
N LEU A 120 17.80 -6.45 7.28
CA LEU A 120 18.90 -6.90 8.11
C LEU A 120 20.21 -6.20 7.72
N LYS A 121 21.25 -6.35 8.55
CA LYS A 121 22.56 -5.73 8.36
C LYS A 121 23.08 -5.89 6.94
N GLU A 122 23.65 -4.81 6.41
CA GLU A 122 24.23 -4.70 5.06
C GLU A 122 23.22 -5.01 3.93
N ASN A 123 21.91 -4.92 4.26
CA ASN A 123 20.82 -5.35 3.40
C ASN A 123 21.00 -6.78 2.88
N THR A 124 21.54 -7.69 3.71
CA THR A 124 21.73 -9.10 3.32
C THR A 124 20.41 -9.85 3.17
N TRP A 125 19.40 -9.43 3.93
CA TRP A 125 18.05 -9.96 3.91
C TRP A 125 17.02 -8.85 4.06
N VAL A 126 15.84 -9.09 3.51
CA VAL A 126 14.63 -8.33 3.80
C VAL A 126 13.51 -9.27 4.22
N ILE A 127 12.84 -8.92 5.32
CA ILE A 127 11.68 -9.63 5.85
C ILE A 127 10.46 -8.74 5.66
N ASP A 128 9.51 -9.19 4.82
CA ASP A 128 8.24 -8.51 4.59
C ASP A 128 7.13 -9.25 5.34
N GLY A 129 6.37 -8.54 6.15
CA GLY A 129 5.41 -9.13 7.08
C GLY A 129 4.10 -8.35 7.13
N ASP A 130 3.00 -9.07 7.14
CA ASP A 130 1.65 -8.52 7.25
C ASP A 130 0.77 -9.43 8.13
N ILE A 131 0.48 -8.97 9.34
CA ILE A 131 -0.35 -9.68 10.31
C ILE A 131 -1.58 -8.84 10.59
N ARG A 132 -2.76 -9.42 10.47
CA ARG A 132 -4.02 -8.69 10.72
C ARG A 132 -5.01 -9.58 11.43
N LEU A 133 -5.65 -9.03 12.44
CA LEU A 133 -6.90 -9.55 12.98
C LEU A 133 -7.96 -8.48 12.85
N LEU A 134 -8.97 -8.71 12.01
CA LEU A 134 -9.96 -7.71 11.61
C LEU A 134 -11.37 -8.26 11.85
N LYS A 135 -12.22 -7.48 12.49
CA LYS A 135 -13.68 -7.62 12.48
C LYS A 135 -14.24 -6.35 11.87
N TYR A 136 -14.41 -6.35 10.55
CA TYR A 136 -14.76 -5.16 9.76
C TYR A 136 -15.91 -5.45 8.79
N PRO A 137 -16.89 -4.53 8.67
CA PRO A 137 -17.87 -4.60 7.61
C PRO A 137 -17.17 -4.42 6.25
N HIS A 138 -17.52 -5.27 5.29
CA HIS A 138 -16.92 -5.25 3.97
C HIS A 138 -18.02 -5.10 2.92
N GLU A 139 -18.00 -4.00 2.18
CA GLU A 139 -18.89 -3.77 1.04
C GLU A 139 -18.40 -4.51 -0.21
N THR A 140 -19.32 -5.01 -1.01
CA THR A 140 -18.98 -5.66 -2.28
C THR A 140 -20.01 -5.39 -3.37
N TRP A 141 -19.52 -5.28 -4.62
CA TRP A 141 -20.28 -5.00 -5.83
C TRP A 141 -20.25 -6.15 -6.85
N GLY A 142 -19.95 -7.37 -6.41
CA GLY A 142 -19.78 -8.53 -7.29
C GLY A 142 -18.43 -8.56 -8.00
N ILE A 143 -18.39 -9.23 -9.15
CA ILE A 143 -17.18 -9.40 -9.95
C ILE A 143 -17.22 -8.48 -11.18
N GLY A 144 -16.11 -7.78 -11.46
CA GLY A 144 -16.03 -6.84 -12.57
C GLY A 144 -16.89 -5.61 -12.31
N LYS A 145 -17.78 -5.33 -13.26
CA LYS A 145 -18.79 -4.27 -13.17
C LYS A 145 -20.20 -4.85 -13.15
N GLU A 146 -20.41 -5.93 -12.42
CA GLU A 146 -21.71 -6.60 -12.34
C GLU A 146 -22.81 -5.67 -11.82
N HIS A 147 -22.47 -4.89 -10.77
CA HIS A 147 -23.36 -3.95 -10.08
C HIS A 147 -22.77 -2.52 -10.02
N TYR A 148 -23.64 -1.51 -10.11
CA TYR A 148 -23.26 -0.09 -10.22
C TYR A 148 -23.86 0.79 -9.13
N GLY A 149 -23.25 1.96 -8.92
CA GLY A 149 -23.73 2.94 -7.94
C GLY A 149 -23.84 2.31 -6.54
N ASP A 150 -25.00 2.50 -5.92
CA ASP A 150 -25.27 2.07 -4.53
C ASP A 150 -25.78 0.62 -4.42
N GLN A 151 -25.65 -0.18 -5.48
CA GLN A 151 -26.10 -1.58 -5.51
C GLN A 151 -25.16 -2.55 -4.76
N GLN A 152 -24.43 -2.10 -3.72
CA GLN A 152 -23.59 -2.98 -2.90
C GLN A 152 -24.38 -3.82 -1.90
N ILE A 153 -23.79 -4.95 -1.50
CA ILE A 153 -24.17 -5.64 -0.26
C ILE A 153 -23.07 -5.50 0.79
N ASN A 154 -23.48 -5.64 2.06
CA ASN A 154 -22.59 -5.60 3.20
C ASN A 154 -22.31 -7.00 3.72
N LEU A 155 -21.03 -7.32 3.91
CA LEU A 155 -20.58 -8.56 4.54
C LEU A 155 -20.03 -8.26 5.93
N ASP A 156 -20.27 -9.17 6.87
CA ASP A 156 -19.63 -9.18 8.18
C ASP A 156 -18.88 -10.51 8.37
N TYR A 157 -17.60 -10.42 8.74
CA TYR A 157 -16.75 -11.57 9.04
C TYR A 157 -15.58 -11.17 9.94
N THR A 158 -15.01 -12.15 10.63
CA THR A 158 -13.69 -12.02 11.27
C THR A 158 -12.64 -12.49 10.27
N TYR A 159 -11.51 -11.80 10.17
CA TYR A 159 -10.45 -12.10 9.23
C TYR A 159 -9.10 -12.07 9.91
N PHE A 160 -8.43 -13.20 9.85
CA PHE A 160 -7.03 -13.34 10.22
C PHE A 160 -6.16 -13.46 8.96
N ARG A 161 -5.15 -12.60 8.87
CA ARG A 161 -4.09 -12.68 7.84
C ARG A 161 -2.75 -12.86 8.52
N LEU A 162 -1.94 -13.76 7.98
CA LEU A 162 -0.53 -13.92 8.32
C LEU A 162 0.27 -14.14 7.05
N TYR A 163 0.92 -13.09 6.55
CA TYR A 163 1.89 -13.17 5.47
C TYR A 163 3.27 -12.91 6.04
N GLN A 164 4.23 -13.79 5.74
CA GLN A 164 5.63 -13.65 6.14
C GLN A 164 6.52 -14.09 4.99
N HIS A 165 7.34 -13.18 4.48
CA HIS A 165 8.25 -13.43 3.37
C HIS A 165 9.68 -13.11 3.80
N ALA A 166 10.60 -14.03 3.53
CA ALA A 166 12.02 -13.86 3.81
C ALA A 166 12.80 -13.94 2.51
N LEU A 167 13.46 -12.84 2.14
CA LEU A 167 14.20 -12.73 0.89
C LEU A 167 15.67 -12.41 1.15
N LYS A 168 16.56 -13.16 0.51
CA LYS A 168 18.01 -12.97 0.56
C LYS A 168 18.46 -12.11 -0.60
N ARG A 169 19.42 -11.21 -0.36
CA ARG A 169 20.08 -10.44 -1.41
C ARG A 169 20.85 -11.37 -2.35
N ILE A 170 20.62 -11.20 -3.64
CA ILE A 170 21.36 -11.89 -4.71
C ILE A 170 22.49 -10.98 -5.20
N HIS A 171 22.13 -9.79 -5.71
CA HIS A 171 23.08 -8.80 -6.19
C HIS A 171 22.42 -7.42 -6.25
N GLY A 172 23.14 -6.37 -5.84
CA GLY A 172 22.63 -4.99 -5.87
C GLY A 172 21.28 -4.85 -5.15
N GLY A 173 20.28 -4.33 -5.87
CA GLY A 173 18.90 -4.21 -5.36
C GLY A 173 18.05 -5.48 -5.49
N LEU A 174 18.56 -6.59 -6.00
CA LEU A 174 17.79 -7.81 -6.27
C LEU A 174 17.81 -8.77 -5.09
N PHE A 175 16.62 -9.22 -4.69
CA PHE A 175 16.34 -10.12 -3.58
C PHE A 175 15.41 -11.23 -4.03
N MET A 176 15.64 -12.45 -3.55
CA MET A 176 14.81 -13.61 -3.84
C MET A 176 14.56 -14.40 -2.57
N GLY A 177 13.37 -14.99 -2.44
CA GLY A 177 13.11 -15.87 -1.32
C GLY A 177 11.75 -16.53 -1.36
N ILE A 178 11.36 -17.07 -0.21
CA ILE A 178 10.14 -17.81 -0.02
C ILE A 178 9.25 -17.12 1.00
N GLY A 179 7.97 -17.45 0.97
CA GLY A 179 6.97 -16.89 1.85
C GLY A 179 5.92 -17.89 2.26
N TYR A 180 5.25 -17.59 3.37
CA TYR A 180 4.03 -18.24 3.81
C TYR A 180 2.91 -17.21 3.85
N ASP A 181 1.75 -17.58 3.30
CA ASP A 181 0.60 -16.70 3.13
C ASP A 181 -0.68 -17.41 3.60
N LEU A 182 -1.22 -16.95 4.72
CA LEU A 182 -2.49 -17.42 5.29
C LEU A 182 -3.54 -16.31 5.28
N ASP A 183 -4.69 -16.64 4.71
CA ASP A 183 -5.95 -15.90 4.83
C ASP A 183 -7.00 -16.82 5.43
N TYR A 184 -7.51 -16.46 6.60
CA TYR A 184 -8.57 -17.20 7.26
C TYR A 184 -9.72 -16.28 7.61
N ARG A 185 -10.87 -16.48 6.97
CA ARG A 185 -12.09 -15.71 7.21
C ARG A 185 -13.10 -16.58 7.92
N MET A 186 -13.74 -16.01 8.92
CA MET A 186 -14.64 -16.71 9.82
C MET A 186 -15.98 -15.99 9.96
N ASN A 187 -17.03 -16.77 10.17
CA ASN A 187 -18.41 -16.32 10.30
C ASN A 187 -18.85 -15.35 9.18
N ILE A 188 -18.64 -15.72 7.92
CA ILE A 188 -19.01 -14.88 6.76
C ILE A 188 -20.53 -14.82 6.64
N LYS A 189 -21.08 -13.62 6.81
CA LYS A 189 -22.53 -13.37 6.73
C LYS A 189 -22.80 -12.12 5.90
N SER A 190 -23.81 -12.19 5.02
CA SER A 190 -24.38 -10.99 4.42
C SER A 190 -25.30 -10.34 5.44
N THR A 191 -25.13 -9.04 5.70
CA THR A 191 -26.05 -8.26 6.53
C THR A 191 -27.14 -7.60 5.69
N SER A 192 -27.09 -7.77 4.36
CA SER A 192 -28.15 -7.44 3.42
C SER A 192 -29.15 -8.60 3.28
N ASN A 193 -30.36 -8.32 2.78
CA ASN A 193 -31.39 -9.35 2.54
C ASN A 193 -31.03 -10.36 1.43
N THR A 194 -29.89 -10.19 0.76
CA THR A 194 -29.41 -11.03 -0.34
C THR A 194 -28.17 -11.80 0.11
N LYS A 195 -28.15 -13.11 -0.16
CA LYS A 195 -26.99 -13.97 0.10
C LYS A 195 -25.85 -13.63 -0.86
N LEU A 196 -24.61 -13.86 -0.43
CA LEU A 196 -23.42 -13.59 -1.25
C LEU A 196 -23.37 -14.46 -2.51
N GLU A 197 -23.73 -15.74 -2.39
CA GLU A 197 -23.86 -16.67 -3.52
C GLU A 197 -24.83 -16.13 -4.58
N ASP A 198 -26.07 -15.84 -4.18
CA ASP A 198 -27.12 -15.31 -5.05
C ASP A 198 -26.72 -13.98 -5.70
N TYR A 199 -26.00 -13.12 -4.96
CA TYR A 199 -25.62 -11.78 -5.41
C TYR A 199 -24.48 -11.78 -6.45
N THR A 200 -23.56 -12.75 -6.36
CA THR A 200 -22.32 -12.77 -7.17
C THR A 200 -22.32 -13.84 -8.26
N SER A 201 -23.19 -14.84 -8.15
CA SER A 201 -23.18 -16.05 -9.00
C SER A 201 -21.81 -16.74 -9.09
N TYR A 202 -20.92 -16.49 -8.13
CA TYR A 202 -19.59 -17.07 -8.09
C TYR A 202 -19.59 -18.31 -7.20
N PRO A 203 -19.04 -19.45 -7.61
CA PRO A 203 -19.29 -20.72 -6.91
C PRO A 203 -18.29 -21.07 -5.79
N TYR A 204 -17.26 -20.24 -5.55
CA TYR A 204 -16.19 -20.56 -4.59
C TYR A 204 -16.12 -19.57 -3.43
N GLY A 205 -16.29 -20.05 -2.19
CA GLY A 205 -16.19 -19.21 -0.99
C GLY A 205 -17.29 -18.17 -0.87
N THR A 206 -18.46 -18.47 -1.44
CA THR A 206 -19.69 -17.67 -1.42
C THR A 206 -20.86 -18.42 -0.77
N ASP A 207 -20.71 -19.74 -0.64
CA ASP A 207 -21.62 -20.61 0.08
C ASP A 207 -21.72 -20.16 1.55
N LEU A 208 -22.83 -20.49 2.21
CA LEU A 208 -23.07 -20.17 3.63
C LEU A 208 -22.12 -20.90 4.59
N LYS A 209 -20.97 -21.41 4.11
CA LYS A 209 -19.90 -21.86 4.99
C LYS A 209 -19.50 -20.70 5.87
N ASP A 210 -19.54 -20.95 7.17
CA ASP A 210 -19.13 -19.95 8.15
C ASP A 210 -17.70 -19.47 7.86
N ASN A 211 -16.82 -20.32 7.34
CA ASN A 211 -15.40 -20.01 7.23
C ASN A 211 -14.82 -20.32 5.83
N THR A 212 -13.81 -19.57 5.42
CA THR A 212 -12.96 -19.87 4.25
C THR A 212 -11.48 -19.78 4.62
N MET A 213 -10.68 -20.69 4.08
CA MET A 213 -9.23 -20.76 4.35
C MET A 213 -8.43 -20.86 3.04
N SER A 214 -7.43 -19.98 2.93
CA SER A 214 -6.39 -20.02 1.91
C SER A 214 -5.03 -19.98 2.58
N SER A 215 -4.34 -21.11 2.54
CA SER A 215 -3.05 -21.32 3.19
C SER A 215 -2.05 -21.81 2.16
N GLY A 216 -0.97 -21.06 1.98
CA GLY A 216 -0.08 -21.27 0.86
C GLY A 216 1.34 -20.84 1.13
N VAL A 217 2.19 -21.23 0.17
CA VAL A 217 3.58 -20.77 0.09
C VAL A 217 3.75 -19.92 -1.16
N SER A 218 4.69 -18.99 -1.09
CA SER A 218 5.01 -18.11 -2.21
C SER A 218 6.49 -18.12 -2.55
N PHE A 219 6.76 -17.96 -3.84
CA PHE A 219 8.07 -17.54 -4.34
C PHE A 219 8.03 -16.04 -4.55
N ASN A 220 9.03 -15.33 -4.04
CA ASN A 220 9.07 -13.88 -4.03
C ASN A 220 10.38 -13.36 -4.63
N LEU A 221 10.27 -12.37 -5.51
CA LEU A 221 11.39 -11.65 -6.10
C LEU A 221 11.15 -10.15 -5.92
N ILE A 222 12.10 -9.47 -5.30
CA ILE A 222 12.05 -8.03 -5.09
C ILE A 222 13.27 -7.39 -5.73
N TYR A 223 13.07 -6.32 -6.48
CA TYR A 223 14.13 -5.37 -6.82
C TYR A 223 13.84 -4.06 -6.12
N ASP A 224 14.59 -3.69 -5.09
CA ASP A 224 14.39 -2.45 -4.33
C ASP A 224 15.70 -1.67 -4.20
N THR A 225 15.71 -0.45 -4.74
CA THR A 225 16.84 0.50 -4.61
C THR A 225 16.49 1.71 -3.74
N ARG A 226 15.32 1.68 -3.09
CA ARG A 226 14.83 2.77 -2.24
C ARG A 226 15.45 2.64 -0.87
N ALA A 227 16.34 3.58 -0.53
CA ALA A 227 16.96 3.57 0.79
C ALA A 227 15.99 3.94 1.93
N ASN A 228 14.90 4.65 1.61
CA ASN A 228 13.79 4.91 2.52
C ASN A 228 12.46 4.58 1.83
N SER A 229 11.77 3.55 2.33
CA SER A 229 10.48 3.08 1.82
C SER A 229 9.25 3.75 2.49
N ILE A 230 9.46 4.67 3.43
CA ILE A 230 8.40 5.48 4.07
C ILE A 230 8.08 6.70 3.22
N ASN A 231 9.12 7.39 2.72
CA ASN A 231 9.01 8.51 1.80
C ASN A 231 10.17 8.48 0.81
N THR A 232 9.97 7.75 -0.29
CA THR A 232 10.98 7.59 -1.33
C THR A 232 11.10 8.84 -2.19
N TRP A 233 12.32 9.30 -2.41
CA TRP A 233 12.61 10.50 -3.21
C TRP A 233 13.13 10.17 -4.62
N SER A 234 13.72 8.99 -4.79
CA SER A 234 14.25 8.45 -6.05
C SER A 234 14.42 6.93 -5.93
N GLY A 235 14.52 6.27 -7.08
CA GLY A 235 14.82 4.84 -7.15
C GLY A 235 13.71 4.01 -7.81
N ASN A 236 13.87 2.70 -7.68
CA ASN A 236 13.02 1.70 -8.32
C ASN A 236 12.54 0.69 -7.29
N TYR A 237 11.34 0.18 -7.51
CA TYR A 237 10.82 -0.97 -6.81
C TYR A 237 10.15 -1.90 -7.81
N ALA A 238 10.43 -3.18 -7.75
CA ALA A 238 9.63 -4.21 -8.39
C ALA A 238 9.39 -5.34 -7.39
N ASN A 239 8.20 -5.90 -7.40
CA ASN A 239 7.81 -7.04 -6.57
C ASN A 239 7.06 -8.04 -7.44
N LEU A 240 7.56 -9.26 -7.49
CA LEU A 240 6.87 -10.41 -8.06
C LEU A 240 6.64 -11.41 -6.93
N GLN A 241 5.38 -11.72 -6.69
CA GLN A 241 4.95 -12.79 -5.81
C GLN A 241 4.15 -13.82 -6.61
N PHE A 242 4.62 -15.06 -6.61
CA PHE A 242 3.86 -16.20 -7.11
C PHE A 242 3.46 -17.08 -5.94
N ARG A 243 2.16 -17.10 -5.63
CA ARG A 243 1.58 -17.82 -4.49
C ARG A 243 0.86 -19.08 -4.96
N ILE A 244 1.05 -20.18 -4.24
CA ILE A 244 0.35 -21.44 -4.43
C ILE A 244 -0.38 -21.77 -3.12
N ASN A 245 -1.68 -22.00 -3.20
CA ASN A 245 -2.53 -22.40 -2.08
C ASN A 245 -3.01 -23.82 -2.31
N PRO A 246 -2.34 -24.84 -1.74
CA PRO A 246 -2.75 -26.22 -1.88
C PRO A 246 -3.67 -26.68 -0.75
N THR A 247 -4.50 -27.68 -1.03
CA THR A 247 -5.41 -28.26 -0.01
C THR A 247 -4.67 -28.97 1.11
N PHE A 248 -3.49 -29.53 0.87
CA PHE A 248 -2.71 -30.21 1.92
C PHE A 248 -2.15 -29.25 3.00
N LEU A 249 -2.10 -27.93 2.73
CA LEU A 249 -1.78 -26.91 3.73
C LEU A 249 -3.03 -26.34 4.43
N GLY A 250 -4.21 -26.94 4.20
CA GLY A 250 -5.48 -26.54 4.80
C GLY A 250 -6.30 -25.55 3.96
N SER A 251 -5.90 -25.25 2.72
CA SER A 251 -6.76 -24.45 1.83
C SER A 251 -8.05 -25.19 1.45
N ASP A 252 -9.16 -24.49 1.33
CA ASP A 252 -10.43 -25.08 0.87
C ASP A 252 -10.35 -25.58 -0.58
N GLN A 253 -9.54 -24.90 -1.40
CA GLN A 253 -9.38 -25.19 -2.82
C GLN A 253 -7.91 -25.09 -3.22
N ASN A 254 -7.53 -25.83 -4.26
CA ASN A 254 -6.24 -25.67 -4.93
C ASN A 254 -6.30 -24.48 -5.90
N TRP A 255 -5.53 -23.43 -5.62
CA TRP A 255 -5.46 -22.26 -6.49
C TRP A 255 -4.10 -21.58 -6.44
N LYS A 256 -3.84 -20.70 -7.42
CA LYS A 256 -2.56 -19.98 -7.56
C LYS A 256 -2.83 -18.51 -7.82
N SER A 257 -1.89 -17.64 -7.44
CA SER A 257 -1.95 -16.19 -7.67
C SER A 257 -0.61 -15.67 -8.15
N LEU A 258 -0.66 -14.65 -9.00
CA LEU A 258 0.48 -13.83 -9.36
C LEU A 258 0.17 -12.38 -9.00
N PHE A 259 1.07 -11.75 -8.25
CA PHE A 259 1.08 -10.31 -8.01
C PHE A 259 2.40 -9.76 -8.54
N LEU A 260 2.31 -8.83 -9.50
CA LEU A 260 3.45 -8.13 -10.07
C LEU A 260 3.23 -6.63 -9.87
N GLU A 261 4.15 -5.98 -9.17
CA GLU A 261 4.13 -4.55 -8.94
C GLU A 261 5.45 -3.92 -9.39
N VAL A 262 5.36 -2.72 -9.95
CA VAL A 262 6.51 -1.87 -10.24
C VAL A 262 6.23 -0.44 -9.78
N ARG A 263 7.25 0.23 -9.24
CA ARG A 263 7.23 1.64 -8.86
C ARG A 263 8.50 2.32 -9.34
N ARG A 264 8.36 3.53 -9.87
CA ARG A 264 9.47 4.38 -10.30
C ARG A 264 9.29 5.79 -9.74
N TYR A 265 10.37 6.36 -9.23
CA TYR A 265 10.37 7.68 -8.60
C TYR A 265 11.34 8.58 -9.36
N HIS A 266 10.80 9.51 -10.15
CA HIS A 266 11.55 10.47 -10.95
C HIS A 266 11.67 11.80 -10.21
N ARG A 267 12.87 12.10 -9.73
CA ARG A 267 13.17 13.40 -9.10
C ARG A 267 13.26 14.49 -10.16
N LEU A 268 12.60 15.62 -9.92
CA LEU A 268 12.55 16.80 -10.80
C LEU A 268 13.34 18.00 -10.25
N THR A 269 14.25 17.77 -9.31
CA THR A 269 15.07 18.82 -8.69
C THR A 269 16.46 18.29 -8.33
N GLN A 270 17.48 19.13 -8.49
CA GLN A 270 18.85 18.84 -8.04
C GLN A 270 19.06 19.16 -6.55
N ASP A 271 18.19 19.98 -5.96
CA ASP A 271 18.26 20.34 -4.55
C ASP A 271 17.96 19.12 -3.68
N ARG A 272 19.00 18.56 -3.05
CA ARG A 272 18.95 17.35 -2.19
C ARG A 272 18.14 17.52 -0.91
N ASN A 273 17.57 18.68 -0.63
CA ASN A 273 16.76 18.94 0.56
C ASN A 273 15.29 19.21 0.26
N ARG A 274 14.92 19.33 -1.02
CA ARG A 274 13.54 19.57 -1.43
C ARG A 274 12.94 18.43 -2.20
N GLN A 275 11.70 18.12 -1.88
CA GLN A 275 10.87 17.18 -2.59
C GLN A 275 10.24 17.87 -3.80
N ASN A 276 10.52 17.33 -4.98
CA ASN A 276 9.86 17.67 -6.24
C ASN A 276 10.04 16.47 -7.17
N MET A 277 8.97 15.74 -7.44
CA MET A 277 9.07 14.45 -8.12
C MET A 277 7.77 14.01 -8.78
N ILE A 278 7.89 13.10 -9.75
CA ILE A 278 6.81 12.27 -10.26
C ILE A 278 7.05 10.83 -9.80
N ALA A 279 6.05 10.22 -9.18
CA ALA A 279 6.03 8.81 -8.84
C ALA A 279 5.02 8.09 -9.73
N ILE A 280 5.42 6.92 -10.25
CA ILE A 280 4.55 6.04 -11.02
C ILE A 280 4.53 4.70 -10.32
N ARG A 281 3.34 4.14 -10.12
CA ARG A 281 3.12 2.80 -9.60
C ARG A 281 2.16 2.07 -10.52
N SER A 282 2.49 0.84 -10.87
CA SER A 282 1.51 -0.05 -11.50
C SER A 282 1.61 -1.44 -10.91
N PHE A 283 0.49 -2.16 -10.88
CA PHE A 283 0.50 -3.58 -10.55
C PHE A 283 -0.51 -4.36 -11.38
N PHE A 284 -0.20 -5.63 -11.58
CA PHE A 284 -1.07 -6.65 -12.12
C PHE A 284 -1.24 -7.76 -11.08
N TRP A 285 -2.48 -8.05 -10.74
CA TRP A 285 -2.82 -9.09 -9.77
C TRP A 285 -3.84 -10.04 -10.40
N THR A 286 -3.49 -11.33 -10.49
CA THR A 286 -4.38 -12.34 -11.07
C THR A 286 -4.38 -13.63 -10.28
N VAL A 287 -5.51 -14.33 -10.30
CA VAL A 287 -5.62 -15.72 -9.86
C VAL A 287 -5.76 -16.66 -11.04
N PHE A 288 -5.17 -17.85 -10.94
CA PHE A 288 -5.22 -18.88 -11.97
C PHE A 288 -6.28 -19.93 -11.62
N ASN A 289 -6.85 -20.56 -12.66
CA ASN A 289 -7.77 -21.71 -12.56
C ASN A 289 -9.07 -21.48 -11.76
N SER A 290 -9.39 -20.23 -11.41
CA SER A 290 -10.71 -19.74 -10.96
C SER A 290 -11.35 -20.39 -9.73
N LYS A 291 -10.65 -21.24 -8.96
CA LYS A 291 -11.18 -21.85 -7.72
C LYS A 291 -10.87 -21.06 -6.44
N ALA A 292 -10.21 -19.91 -6.57
CA ALA A 292 -9.91 -19.05 -5.43
C ALA A 292 -11.22 -18.60 -4.75
N PRO A 293 -11.30 -18.61 -3.40
CA PRO A 293 -12.45 -18.05 -2.69
C PRO A 293 -12.74 -16.61 -3.12
N TYR A 294 -14.01 -16.23 -3.17
CA TYR A 294 -14.46 -14.91 -3.64
C TYR A 294 -13.72 -13.75 -2.96
N LEU A 295 -13.54 -13.83 -1.64
CA LEU A 295 -12.89 -12.78 -0.85
C LEU A 295 -11.35 -12.73 -1.04
N ASP A 296 -10.75 -13.75 -1.65
CA ASP A 296 -9.33 -13.80 -2.04
C ASP A 296 -9.07 -13.31 -3.46
N LEU A 297 -10.13 -13.03 -4.23
CA LEU A 297 -9.98 -12.45 -5.57
C LEU A 297 -9.30 -11.06 -5.52
N PRO A 298 -8.47 -10.75 -6.52
CA PRO A 298 -7.89 -9.42 -6.72
C PRO A 298 -8.95 -8.34 -6.60
N ASN A 299 -8.67 -7.35 -5.76
CA ASN A 299 -9.59 -6.23 -5.58
C ASN A 299 -8.87 -4.93 -5.19
N LEU A 300 -9.44 -3.82 -5.62
CA LEU A 300 -8.90 -2.49 -5.42
C LEU A 300 -8.96 -2.10 -3.94
N GLY A 301 -7.84 -1.61 -3.40
CA GLY A 301 -7.72 -1.23 -1.99
C GLY A 301 -7.34 -2.38 -1.04
N TRP A 302 -7.21 -3.62 -1.52
CA TRP A 302 -6.64 -4.76 -0.77
C TRP A 302 -5.40 -5.38 -1.42
N ASP A 303 -4.72 -4.62 -2.28
CA ASP A 303 -3.32 -4.88 -2.61
C ASP A 303 -2.47 -4.99 -1.32
N PRO A 304 -1.26 -5.60 -1.34
CA PRO A 304 -0.47 -5.90 -0.15
C PRO A 304 -0.36 -4.75 0.89
N TYR A 305 -0.33 -3.49 0.44
CA TYR A 305 -0.23 -2.31 1.31
C TYR A 305 -1.55 -1.54 1.50
N ASN A 306 -2.67 -2.00 0.94
CA ASN A 306 -3.99 -1.34 0.94
C ASN A 306 -3.94 0.13 0.57
N SER A 307 -3.10 0.49 -0.40
CA SER A 307 -2.88 1.89 -0.77
C SER A 307 -3.48 2.27 -2.11
N SER A 308 -3.87 1.29 -2.93
CA SER A 308 -4.47 1.55 -4.25
C SER A 308 -5.88 2.14 -4.16
N GLY A 309 -6.33 2.74 -5.25
CA GLY A 309 -7.73 3.12 -5.47
C GLY A 309 -8.16 4.42 -4.82
N ARG A 310 -7.25 5.40 -4.68
CA ARG A 310 -7.64 6.72 -4.20
C ARG A 310 -8.76 7.30 -5.06
N GLY A 311 -9.80 7.84 -4.40
CA GLY A 311 -11.00 8.33 -5.07
C GLY A 311 -12.08 7.28 -5.32
N PHE A 312 -11.85 6.00 -4.99
CA PHE A 312 -12.86 4.93 -5.01
C PHE A 312 -13.16 4.40 -3.59
N PRO A 313 -14.36 3.82 -3.37
CA PRO A 313 -14.60 2.98 -2.21
C PRO A 313 -13.62 1.79 -2.19
N VAL A 314 -13.20 1.37 -1.00
CA VAL A 314 -12.40 0.14 -0.85
C VAL A 314 -13.22 -1.05 -1.36
N SER A 315 -12.55 -1.98 -2.05
CA SER A 315 -13.19 -3.16 -2.66
C SER A 315 -14.20 -2.88 -3.76
N ARG A 316 -14.27 -1.63 -4.28
CA ARG A 316 -15.22 -1.24 -5.34
C ARG A 316 -15.12 -2.12 -6.58
N PHE A 317 -13.90 -2.48 -6.96
CA PHE A 317 -13.61 -3.34 -8.10
C PHE A 317 -12.92 -4.60 -7.63
N ARG A 318 -13.51 -5.76 -7.96
CA ARG A 318 -13.01 -7.10 -7.66
C ARG A 318 -13.09 -7.94 -8.92
N GLY A 319 -12.03 -8.66 -9.27
CA GLY A 319 -11.96 -9.45 -10.50
C GLY A 319 -11.00 -10.62 -10.35
N LYS A 320 -11.02 -11.56 -11.30
CA LYS A 320 -10.00 -12.63 -11.32
C LYS A 320 -8.61 -12.11 -11.70
N SER A 321 -8.59 -11.00 -12.42
CA SER A 321 -7.41 -10.26 -12.85
C SER A 321 -7.71 -8.77 -12.72
N LEU A 322 -6.78 -8.02 -12.16
CA LEU A 322 -6.87 -6.58 -11.95
C LEU A 322 -5.55 -5.95 -12.34
N TYR A 323 -5.61 -4.90 -13.17
CA TYR A 323 -4.48 -4.03 -13.48
C TYR A 323 -4.75 -2.64 -12.96
N TYR A 324 -3.75 -2.07 -12.32
CA TYR A 324 -3.78 -0.74 -11.71
C TYR A 324 -2.56 0.05 -12.15
N LEU A 325 -2.78 1.33 -12.44
CA LEU A 325 -1.75 2.33 -12.68
C LEU A 325 -2.11 3.58 -11.88
N GLU A 326 -1.15 4.17 -11.18
CA GLU A 326 -1.30 5.49 -10.57
C GLU A 326 -0.04 6.32 -10.78
N THR A 327 -0.24 7.58 -11.13
CA THR A 327 0.81 8.58 -11.22
C THR A 327 0.54 9.68 -10.20
N GLU A 328 1.59 10.16 -9.55
CA GLU A 328 1.54 11.26 -8.59
C GLU A 328 2.66 12.25 -8.82
N TYR A 329 2.30 13.52 -8.85
CA TYR A 329 3.23 14.63 -8.73
C TYR A 329 3.27 15.10 -7.27
N ARG A 330 4.45 15.14 -6.67
CA ARG A 330 4.64 15.51 -5.26
C ARG A 330 5.70 16.59 -5.13
N ARG A 331 5.40 17.63 -4.34
CA ARG A 331 6.31 18.77 -4.16
C ARG A 331 6.18 19.47 -2.81
N ASP A 332 7.30 19.92 -2.27
CA ASP A 332 7.37 20.82 -1.11
C ASP A 332 6.91 22.25 -1.49
N ILE A 333 6.10 22.85 -0.62
CA ILE A 333 5.65 24.24 -0.70
C ILE A 333 6.61 25.13 0.09
N THR A 334 6.93 24.76 1.33
CA THR A 334 7.85 25.54 2.16
C THR A 334 9.31 25.17 1.89
N GLN A 335 10.21 26.15 2.07
CA GLN A 335 11.65 25.94 1.85
C GLN A 335 12.26 24.91 2.80
N ASN A 336 11.70 24.76 4.00
CA ASN A 336 12.10 23.80 5.02
C ASN A 336 11.36 22.43 4.91
N GLY A 337 10.57 22.23 3.86
CA GLY A 337 9.84 20.98 3.59
C GLY A 337 8.73 20.63 4.59
N LEU A 338 8.36 21.52 5.52
CA LEU A 338 7.28 21.27 6.48
C LEU A 338 5.93 21.02 5.79
N PHE A 339 5.60 21.83 4.78
CA PHE A 339 4.37 21.70 4.01
C PHE A 339 4.66 21.35 2.56
N GLY A 340 3.86 20.45 2.01
CA GLY A 340 3.90 20.02 0.61
C GLY A 340 2.52 19.64 0.09
N PHE A 341 2.48 19.19 -1.16
CA PHE A 341 1.27 18.69 -1.77
C PHE A 341 1.53 17.50 -2.70
N VAL A 342 0.45 16.80 -3.03
CA VAL A 342 0.37 15.81 -4.10
C VAL A 342 -0.78 16.13 -5.05
N ALA A 343 -0.61 15.78 -6.31
CA ALA A 343 -1.70 15.64 -7.28
C ALA A 343 -1.57 14.26 -7.93
N PHE A 344 -2.66 13.51 -8.05
CA PHE A 344 -2.60 12.11 -8.48
C PHE A 344 -3.75 11.75 -9.41
N MET A 345 -3.51 10.72 -10.23
CA MET A 345 -4.51 10.09 -11.09
C MET A 345 -4.24 8.59 -11.16
N ASN A 346 -5.26 7.77 -10.96
CA ASN A 346 -5.21 6.32 -11.12
C ASN A 346 -6.20 5.79 -12.17
N PHE A 347 -5.82 4.65 -12.73
CA PHE A 347 -6.53 3.91 -13.74
C PHE A 347 -6.61 2.45 -13.30
N THR A 348 -7.83 1.90 -13.26
CA THR A 348 -8.06 0.50 -12.87
C THR A 348 -8.87 -0.21 -13.95
N THR A 349 -8.38 -1.35 -14.42
CA THR A 349 -9.14 -2.28 -15.27
C THR A 349 -9.10 -3.67 -14.67
N LEU A 350 -10.13 -4.47 -14.92
CA LEU A 350 -10.30 -5.79 -14.35
C LEU A 350 -11.15 -6.64 -15.29
N ASN A 351 -11.07 -7.96 -15.18
CA ASN A 351 -12.02 -8.85 -15.86
C ASN A 351 -13.24 -9.15 -14.96
N GLY A 352 -14.36 -9.47 -15.60
CA GLY A 352 -15.56 -9.96 -14.93
C GLY A 352 -16.52 -10.64 -15.91
N PRO A 353 -17.69 -11.09 -15.43
CA PRO A 353 -18.68 -11.76 -16.26
C PRO A 353 -19.19 -10.90 -17.43
N LYS A 354 -19.19 -9.57 -17.27
CA LYS A 354 -19.74 -8.60 -18.25
C LYS A 354 -18.68 -7.81 -19.01
N ASN A 355 -17.39 -8.02 -18.76
CA ASN A 355 -16.32 -7.20 -19.35
C ASN A 355 -14.97 -7.95 -19.39
N SER A 356 -14.21 -7.77 -20.47
CA SER A 356 -12.84 -8.27 -20.56
C SER A 356 -11.84 -7.28 -19.96
N MET A 357 -10.62 -7.75 -19.76
CA MET A 357 -9.53 -6.91 -19.30
C MET A 357 -9.12 -5.89 -20.37
N PHE A 358 -8.82 -4.65 -19.98
CA PHE A 358 -8.40 -3.53 -20.84
C PHE A 358 -9.46 -2.95 -21.79
N GLU A 359 -10.65 -3.55 -21.90
CA GLU A 359 -11.79 -2.94 -22.61
C GLU A 359 -12.31 -1.69 -21.89
N ASP A 360 -12.20 -1.70 -20.56
CA ASP A 360 -12.86 -0.76 -19.68
C ASP A 360 -11.90 -0.23 -18.60
N TRP A 361 -11.85 1.09 -18.45
CA TRP A 361 -11.00 1.78 -17.47
C TRP A 361 -11.83 2.58 -16.48
N ASN A 362 -11.51 2.42 -15.20
CA ASN A 362 -12.07 3.20 -14.12
C ASN A 362 -11.01 4.20 -13.65
N VAL A 363 -11.37 5.48 -13.67
CA VAL A 363 -10.44 6.58 -13.42
C VAL A 363 -10.77 7.25 -12.10
N GLY A 364 -9.76 7.38 -11.25
CA GLY A 364 -9.78 8.18 -10.03
C GLY A 364 -8.75 9.30 -10.12
N THR A 365 -9.05 10.48 -9.59
CA THR A 365 -8.14 11.62 -9.57
C THR A 365 -8.27 12.39 -8.27
N GLY A 366 -7.27 13.20 -7.93
CA GLY A 366 -7.34 14.01 -6.73
C GLY A 366 -6.06 14.77 -6.42
N ALA A 367 -6.10 15.43 -5.27
CA ALA A 367 -4.98 16.16 -4.73
C ALA A 367 -4.94 16.02 -3.21
N GLY A 368 -3.81 16.32 -2.59
CA GLY A 368 -3.69 16.23 -1.15
C GLY A 368 -2.60 17.11 -0.57
N ALA A 369 -2.76 17.45 0.71
CA ALA A 369 -1.78 18.17 1.49
C ALA A 369 -0.80 17.20 2.17
N ARG A 370 0.44 17.64 2.38
CA ARG A 370 1.46 16.93 3.13
C ARG A 370 1.98 17.82 4.25
N ILE A 371 2.03 17.28 5.47
CA ILE A 371 2.62 17.93 6.64
C ILE A 371 3.71 17.00 7.17
N LYS A 372 4.96 17.46 7.23
CA LYS A 372 6.09 16.65 7.68
C LYS A 372 5.98 16.36 9.17
N PHE A 373 5.75 15.10 9.53
CA PHE A 373 5.62 14.68 10.92
C PHE A 373 6.99 14.44 11.55
N ASN A 374 7.85 13.65 10.89
CA ASN A 374 9.17 13.30 11.39
C ASN A 374 10.18 13.31 10.23
N LYS A 375 11.07 14.30 10.23
CA LYS A 375 12.07 14.50 9.17
C LYS A 375 13.10 13.39 9.09
N ASN A 376 13.36 12.68 10.19
CA ASN A 376 14.39 11.65 10.25
C ASN A 376 13.92 10.32 9.65
N SER A 377 12.65 9.95 9.87
CA SER A 377 12.04 8.82 9.16
C SER A 377 11.49 9.21 7.78
N GLY A 378 11.30 10.51 7.53
CA GLY A 378 10.65 11.03 6.33
C GLY A 378 9.12 10.91 6.36
N THR A 379 8.53 10.62 7.52
CA THR A 379 7.08 10.43 7.65
C THR A 379 6.32 11.74 7.49
N ASN A 380 5.31 11.74 6.63
CA ASN A 380 4.36 12.84 6.43
C ASN A 380 2.96 12.45 6.90
N ILE A 381 2.17 13.39 7.39
CA ILE A 381 0.72 13.27 7.43
C ILE A 381 0.19 13.66 6.04
N GLY A 382 -0.58 12.76 5.43
CA GLY A 382 -1.27 13.01 4.17
C GLY A 382 -2.76 13.26 4.37
N ILE A 383 -3.29 14.25 3.68
CA ILE A 383 -4.73 14.57 3.62
C ILE A 383 -5.11 14.61 2.14
N ASP A 384 -5.60 13.50 1.62
CA ASP A 384 -5.93 13.35 0.19
C ASP A 384 -7.43 13.48 -0.04
N TYR A 385 -7.84 14.30 -1.00
CA TYR A 385 -9.20 14.35 -1.53
C TYR A 385 -9.23 13.71 -2.91
N GLY A 386 -9.95 12.60 -3.04
CA GLY A 386 -10.08 11.85 -4.28
C GLY A 386 -11.51 11.87 -4.82
N ILE A 387 -11.63 11.85 -6.14
CA ILE A 387 -12.89 11.88 -6.90
C ILE A 387 -12.84 10.81 -7.98
N SER A 388 -13.95 10.13 -8.19
CA SER A 388 -14.20 9.23 -9.31
C SER A 388 -15.68 9.24 -9.69
N LYS A 389 -16.07 8.45 -10.70
CA LYS A 389 -17.47 8.31 -11.08
C LYS A 389 -18.29 7.80 -9.89
N ASN A 390 -19.22 8.62 -9.41
CA ASN A 390 -20.14 8.36 -8.29
C ASN A 390 -19.49 8.24 -6.91
N HIS A 391 -18.25 8.71 -6.72
CA HIS A 391 -17.64 8.73 -5.40
C HIS A 391 -16.68 9.92 -5.22
N ARG A 392 -16.66 10.46 -4.01
CA ARG A 392 -15.68 11.44 -3.56
C ARG A 392 -15.42 11.22 -2.08
N GLY A 393 -14.17 11.39 -1.64
CA GLY A 393 -13.83 11.13 -0.25
C GLY A 393 -12.49 11.72 0.16
N VAL A 394 -12.36 11.95 1.47
CA VAL A 394 -11.11 12.33 2.13
C VAL A 394 -10.45 11.08 2.68
N ARG A 395 -9.14 10.97 2.50
CA ARG A 395 -8.31 9.91 3.09
C ARG A 395 -7.17 10.53 3.88
N LEU A 396 -7.03 10.11 5.14
CA LEU A 396 -5.90 10.47 5.99
C LEU A 396 -4.86 9.34 5.97
N THR A 397 -3.59 9.70 5.87
CA THR A 397 -2.48 8.75 5.87
C THR A 397 -1.35 9.21 6.77
N LEU A 398 -0.60 8.25 7.31
CA LEU A 398 0.69 8.48 7.93
C LEU A 398 1.76 7.77 7.10
N GLY A 399 2.62 8.54 6.46
CA GLY A 399 3.45 8.11 5.34
C GLY A 399 2.81 8.39 3.98
N GLU A 400 3.43 7.87 2.93
CA GLU A 400 3.04 8.09 1.54
C GLU A 400 2.32 6.87 0.94
N VAL A 401 1.59 7.09 -0.16
CA VAL A 401 0.78 6.05 -0.82
C VAL A 401 1.64 5.07 -1.64
N PHE A 402 2.82 5.52 -2.08
CA PHE A 402 3.82 4.76 -2.84
C PHE A 402 5.08 4.49 -2.04
#